data_AF-A0A838H156-F1
#
_entry.id   AF-A0A838H156-F1
#
_cell.length_a   1.000
_cell.length_b   1.000
_cell.length_c   1.000
_cell.angle_alpha   90.00
_cell.angle_beta   90.00
_cell.angle_gamma   90.00
#
_symmetry.space_group_name_H-M   'P 1'
#
loop_
_entity.id
_entity.type
_entity.pdbx_description
1 polymer ?
#
loop_
_entity_poly.entity_id
_entity_poly.type
_entity_poly.pdbx_seq_one_letter_code
_entity_poly.pdbx_strand_id
1 'polypeptide(L)'
;MIPPTVDEETAMPVLHRLTHWIGERPVLDTVADTLMGLVGPTFRPRLVRNALNGTWLGHPLHPLLVTLPIGAWSGGGLLDLLGERNEEAADAMLAAGVASALPTVAAGLAQWVD
;
A
#
# COMPACT_ATOMS: atom_id res chain seq x y z
N MET A 1 -20.46 -8.05 -41.59
CA MET A 1 -19.17 -8.75 -41.43
C MET A 1 -18.59 -8.30 -40.11
N ILE A 2 -18.79 -9.09 -39.06
CA ILE A 2 -18.30 -8.84 -37.70
C ILE A 2 -16.84 -9.35 -37.68
N PRO A 3 -15.85 -8.58 -37.20
CA PRO A 3 -14.48 -9.07 -37.09
C PRO A 3 -14.45 -10.28 -36.15
N PRO A 4 -13.58 -11.28 -36.38
CA PRO A 4 -13.46 -12.41 -35.48
C PRO A 4 -13.14 -11.91 -34.07
N THR A 5 -13.90 -12.37 -33.08
CA THR A 5 -13.55 -12.26 -31.66
C THR A 5 -12.19 -12.90 -31.50
N VAL A 6 -11.20 -12.10 -31.11
CA VAL A 6 -9.87 -12.60 -30.74
C VAL A 6 -10.11 -13.64 -29.65
N ASP A 7 -9.68 -14.89 -29.87
CA ASP A 7 -9.85 -15.98 -28.91
C ASP A 7 -9.35 -15.53 -27.52
N GLU A 8 -10.26 -15.45 -26.55
CA GLU A 8 -9.94 -15.16 -25.13
C GLU A 8 -8.90 -16.14 -24.56
N GLU A 9 -8.73 -17.30 -25.20
CA GLU A 9 -7.79 -18.36 -24.84
C GLU A 9 -6.31 -18.00 -25.09
N THR A 10 -6.01 -17.05 -25.99
CA THR A 10 -4.61 -16.72 -26.36
C THR A 10 -4.05 -15.49 -25.61
N ALA A 11 -4.90 -14.75 -24.90
CA ALA A 11 -4.57 -13.44 -24.33
C ALA A 11 -4.61 -13.41 -22.79
N MET A 12 -4.04 -14.42 -22.12
CA MET A 12 -3.69 -14.28 -20.70
C MET A 12 -2.27 -13.70 -20.60
N PRO A 13 -2.10 -12.37 -20.49
CA PRO A 13 -0.79 -11.76 -20.37
C PRO A 13 -0.02 -12.39 -19.21
N VAL A 14 1.28 -12.58 -19.37
CA VAL A 14 2.18 -13.18 -18.35
C VAL A 14 1.92 -12.56 -16.97
N LEU A 15 1.62 -11.26 -16.91
CA LEU A 15 1.24 -10.53 -15.70
C LEU A 15 0.01 -11.12 -14.97
N HIS A 16 -1.06 -11.47 -15.69
CA HIS A 16 -2.25 -12.07 -15.05
C HIS A 16 -1.96 -13.46 -14.49
N ARG A 17 -1.14 -14.26 -15.19
CA ARG A 17 -0.72 -15.56 -14.67
C ARG A 17 0.14 -15.42 -13.42
N LEU A 18 1.03 -14.43 -13.39
CA LEU A 18 1.86 -14.15 -12.22
C LEU A 18 1.04 -13.63 -11.04
N THR A 19 0.09 -12.71 -11.26
CA THR A 19 -0.76 -12.20 -10.18
C THR A 19 -1.65 -13.29 -9.59
N HIS A 20 -2.25 -14.12 -10.45
CA HIS A 20 -3.06 -15.26 -10.00
C HIS A 20 -2.22 -16.27 -9.23
N TRP A 21 -1.04 -16.63 -9.74
CA TRP A 21 -0.15 -17.58 -9.08
C TRP A 21 0.39 -17.07 -7.73
N ILE A 22 0.67 -15.78 -7.61
CA ILE A 22 1.02 -15.16 -6.32
C ILE A 22 -0.21 -15.19 -5.40
N GLY A 23 -1.38 -14.82 -5.91
CA GLY A 23 -2.63 -14.75 -5.15
C GLY A 23 -3.13 -16.10 -4.64
N GLU A 24 -2.91 -17.19 -5.36
CA GLU A 24 -3.34 -18.54 -4.98
C GLU A 24 -2.43 -19.23 -3.95
N ARG A 25 -1.46 -18.51 -3.36
CA ARG A 25 -0.59 -19.04 -2.32
C ARG A 25 -1.36 -19.11 -0.99
N PRO A 26 -1.69 -20.30 -0.44
CA PRO A 26 -2.48 -20.42 0.79
C PRO A 26 -1.81 -19.77 2.02
N VAL A 27 -0.49 -19.61 1.97
CA VAL A 27 0.30 -18.91 2.99
C VAL A 27 -0.08 -17.43 3.07
N LEU A 28 -0.39 -16.78 1.95
CA LEU A 28 -0.78 -15.37 1.95
C LEU A 28 -2.15 -15.18 2.60
N ASP A 29 -3.10 -16.06 2.30
CA ASP A 29 -4.42 -16.05 2.94
C ASP A 29 -4.30 -16.27 4.45
N THR A 30 -3.45 -17.23 4.86
CA THR A 30 -3.22 -17.50 6.29
C THR A 30 -2.64 -16.30 7.03
N VAL A 31 -1.67 -15.61 6.42
CA VAL A 31 -1.05 -14.40 6.99
C VAL A 31 -2.06 -13.25 7.02
N ALA A 32 -2.83 -13.07 5.96
CA ALA A 32 -3.90 -12.09 5.87
C ALA A 32 -4.94 -12.30 6.97
N ASP A 33 -5.47 -13.51 7.13
CA ASP A 33 -6.46 -13.84 8.15
C ASP A 33 -5.91 -13.63 9.56
N THR A 34 -4.65 -14.00 9.79
CA THR A 34 -3.97 -13.77 11.08
C THR A 34 -3.86 -12.27 11.38
N LEU A 35 -3.43 -11.47 10.42
CA LEU A 35 -3.32 -10.02 10.58
C LEU A 35 -4.70 -9.37 10.77
N MET A 36 -5.71 -9.75 10.00
CA MET A 36 -7.10 -9.30 10.18
C MET A 36 -7.61 -9.61 11.59
N GLY A 37 -7.37 -10.82 12.09
CA GLY A 37 -7.76 -11.22 13.44
C GLY A 37 -7.07 -10.40 14.54
N LEU A 38 -5.80 -10.04 14.35
CA LEU A 38 -5.02 -9.26 15.31
C LEU A 38 -5.41 -7.78 15.32
N VAL A 39 -5.58 -7.17 14.15
CA VAL A 39 -5.74 -5.72 14.04
C VAL A 39 -7.19 -5.25 13.95
N GLY A 40 -8.11 -6.11 13.49
CA GLY A 40 -9.53 -5.81 13.31
C GLY A 40 -10.21 -5.19 14.54
N PRO A 41 -10.00 -5.69 15.77
CA PRO A 41 -10.60 -5.11 16.97
C PRO A 41 -10.25 -3.63 17.20
N THR A 42 -9.01 -3.22 16.87
CA THR A 42 -8.52 -1.84 17.04
C THR A 42 -9.26 -0.85 16.14
N PHE A 43 -9.73 -1.29 14.97
CA PHE A 43 -10.44 -0.46 13.99
C PHE A 43 -11.97 -0.54 14.09
N ARG A 44 -12.52 -1.34 15.00
CA ARG A 44 -13.98 -1.42 15.25
C ARG A 44 -14.63 -0.12 15.74
N PRO A 45 -14.01 0.71 16.59
CA PRO A 45 -14.64 1.95 17.05
C PRO A 45 -14.94 2.89 15.88
N ARG A 46 -16.21 3.32 15.74
CA ARG A 46 -16.66 4.15 14.60
C ARG A 46 -15.82 5.41 14.42
N LEU A 47 -15.35 6.03 15.51
CA LEU A 47 -14.53 7.24 15.43
C LEU A 47 -13.16 6.97 14.77
N VAL A 48 -12.46 5.91 15.21
CA VAL A 48 -11.15 5.50 14.66
C VAL A 48 -11.29 5.13 13.20
N ARG A 49 -12.31 4.31 12.90
CA ARG A 49 -12.61 3.86 11.54
C ARG A 49 -12.92 5.00 10.59
N ASN A 50 -13.84 5.89 10.97
CA ASN A 50 -14.25 7.02 10.13
C ASN A 50 -13.07 7.99 9.88
N ALA A 51 -12.24 8.23 10.90
CA ALA A 51 -11.05 9.05 10.77
C ALA A 51 -10.05 8.45 9.77
N LEU A 52 -9.75 7.17 9.89
CA LEU A 52 -8.74 6.47 9.09
C LEU A 52 -9.22 6.08 7.69
N ASN A 53 -10.52 5.85 7.49
CA ASN A 53 -11.09 5.64 6.16
C ASN A 53 -11.25 6.95 5.37
N GLY A 54 -11.07 8.11 6.02
CA GLY A 54 -11.15 9.41 5.37
C GLY A 54 -12.58 9.87 5.09
N THR A 55 -13.58 9.37 5.83
CA THR A 55 -14.99 9.74 5.62
C THR A 55 -15.24 11.23 5.81
N TRP A 56 -14.43 11.88 6.66
CA TRP A 56 -14.46 13.33 6.88
C TRP A 56 -13.87 14.14 5.73
N LEU A 57 -12.98 13.54 4.94
CA LEU A 57 -12.37 14.12 3.75
C LEU A 57 -13.21 13.85 2.48
N GLY A 58 -14.12 12.89 2.55
CA GLY A 58 -14.90 12.40 1.41
C GLY A 58 -14.10 11.51 0.45
N HIS A 59 -12.83 11.23 0.76
CA HIS A 59 -11.92 10.43 -0.07
C HIS A 59 -11.10 9.48 0.82
N PRO A 60 -10.63 8.33 0.29
CA PRO A 60 -9.79 7.40 1.04
C PRO A 60 -8.51 8.08 1.53
N LEU A 61 -8.22 7.96 2.83
CA LEU A 61 -7.05 8.59 3.45
C LEU A 61 -5.72 7.90 3.05
N HIS A 62 -5.70 6.57 2.91
CA HIS A 62 -4.49 5.81 2.61
C HIS A 62 -3.79 6.23 1.29
N PRO A 63 -4.48 6.35 0.13
CA PRO A 63 -3.84 6.84 -1.10
C PRO A 63 -3.23 8.24 -1.00
N LEU A 64 -3.78 9.10 -0.14
CA LEU A 64 -3.20 10.42 0.10
C LEU A 64 -1.94 10.31 0.95
N LEU A 65 -2.00 9.53 2.04
CA LEU A 65 -0.88 9.39 2.95
C LEU A 65 0.32 8.68 2.32
N VAL A 66 0.10 7.70 1.44
CA VAL A 66 1.18 6.92 0.81
C VAL A 66 2.15 7.77 -0.02
N THR A 67 1.71 8.96 -0.46
CA THR A 67 2.58 9.91 -1.16
C THR A 67 3.75 10.38 -0.31
N LEU A 68 3.58 10.48 1.01
CA LEU A 68 4.60 10.94 1.96
C LEU A 68 5.77 9.95 2.09
N PRO A 69 5.57 8.66 2.46
CA PRO A 69 6.68 7.71 2.55
C PRO A 69 7.31 7.43 1.18
N ILE A 70 6.53 7.40 0.09
CA ILE A 70 7.08 7.25 -1.27
C ILE A 70 8.02 8.42 -1.59
N GLY A 71 7.58 9.66 -1.37
CA GLY A 71 8.39 10.85 -1.63
C GLY A 71 9.64 10.90 -0.75
N ALA A 72 9.47 10.62 0.54
CA ALA A 72 10.56 10.63 1.51
C ALA A 72 11.64 9.59 1.18
N TRP A 73 11.28 8.32 1.01
CA TRP A 73 12.27 7.29 0.70
C TRP A 73 12.88 7.42 -0.70
N SER A 74 12.11 7.86 -1.69
CA SER A 74 12.67 8.16 -3.02
C SER A 74 13.66 9.33 -2.96
N GLY A 75 13.33 10.37 -2.19
CA GLY A 75 14.20 11.52 -1.96
C GLY A 75 15.47 11.13 -1.20
N GLY A 76 15.35 10.34 -0.13
CA GLY A 76 16.48 9.81 0.62
C GLY A 76 17.42 8.99 -0.26
N GLY A 77 16.90 8.03 -1.02
CA GLY A 77 17.70 7.23 -1.94
C GLY A 77 18.36 8.06 -3.05
N LEU A 78 17.70 9.13 -3.52
CA LEU A 78 18.33 10.07 -4.47
C LEU A 78 19.47 10.85 -3.81
N LEU A 79 19.30 11.29 -2.56
CA LEU A 79 20.33 12.01 -1.81
C LEU A 79 21.56 11.13 -1.55
N ASP A 80 21.36 9.87 -1.20
CA ASP A 80 22.44 8.87 -1.07
C ASP A 80 23.25 8.75 -2.38
N LEU A 81 22.57 8.70 -3.52
CA LEU A 81 23.21 8.61 -4.84
C LEU A 81 23.99 9.87 -5.23
N LEU A 82 23.61 11.05 -4.70
CA LEU A 82 24.29 12.32 -4.95
C LEU A 82 25.55 12.50 -4.08
N GLY A 83 25.80 11.59 -3.13
CA GLY A 83 27.05 11.45 -2.38
C GLY A 83 26.98 11.91 -0.93
N GLU A 84 28.04 11.57 -0.19
CA GLU A 84 28.16 11.64 1.28
C GLU A 84 27.82 13.00 1.91
N ARG A 85 27.99 14.10 1.17
CA ARG A 85 27.61 15.44 1.64
C ARG A 85 26.12 15.59 1.97
N ASN A 86 25.28 14.66 1.49
CA ASN A 86 23.83 14.67 1.68
C ASN A 86 23.36 13.65 2.73
N GLU A 87 24.27 12.96 3.43
CA GLU A 87 23.94 11.88 4.38
C GLU A 87 22.91 12.32 5.42
N GLU A 88 23.11 13.48 6.06
CA GLU A 88 22.15 14.01 7.05
C GLU A 88 20.75 14.24 6.45
N ALA A 89 20.68 14.69 5.19
CA ALA A 89 19.41 14.93 4.51
C ALA A 89 18.75 13.61 4.08
N ALA A 90 19.54 12.61 3.66
CA ALA A 90 19.07 11.27 3.36
C ALA A 90 18.49 10.58 4.61
N ASP A 91 19.19 10.68 5.74
CA ASP A 91 18.74 10.18 7.04
C ASP A 91 17.46 10.88 7.51
N ALA A 92 17.37 12.20 7.35
CA ALA A 92 16.16 12.95 7.67
C ALA A 92 14.97 12.51 6.80
N MET A 93 15.20 12.26 5.51
CA MET A 93 14.18 11.72 4.61
C MET A 93 13.77 10.30 5.00
N LEU A 94 14.72 9.43 5.37
CA LEU A 94 14.42 8.09 5.86
C LEU A 94 13.55 8.16 7.14
N ALA A 95 13.93 9.00 8.10
CA ALA A 95 13.18 9.22 9.33
C ALA A 95 11.77 9.77 9.06
N ALA A 96 11.63 10.74 8.16
CA ALA A 96 10.35 11.27 7.73
C ALA A 96 9.47 10.20 7.07
N GLY A 97 10.06 9.32 6.26
CA GLY A 97 9.37 8.18 5.66
C GLY A 97 8.88 7.19 6.71
N VAL A 98 9.69 6.86 7.72
CA VAL A 98 9.27 6.00 8.85
C VAL A 98 8.14 6.65 9.66
N ALA A 99 8.27 7.94 9.99
CA ALA A 99 7.26 8.67 10.76
C ALA A 99 5.91 8.73 10.02
N SER A 100 5.93 8.97 8.70
CA SER A 100 4.73 9.02 7.87
C SER A 100 4.16 7.64 7.52
N ALA A 101 4.98 6.58 7.54
CA ALA A 101 4.51 5.21 7.31
C ALA A 101 3.52 4.75 8.38
N LEU A 102 3.69 5.17 9.64
CA LEU A 102 2.80 4.77 10.74
C LEU A 102 1.32 5.13 10.49
N PRO A 103 0.94 6.41 10.27
CA PRO A 103 -0.44 6.74 9.94
C PRO A 103 -0.89 6.19 8.57
N THR A 104 0.04 6.03 7.62
CA THR A 104 -0.26 5.44 6.29
C THR A 104 -0.71 3.99 6.39
N VAL A 105 0.01 3.18 7.18
CA VAL A 105 -0.31 1.77 7.46
C VAL A 105 -1.59 1.68 8.25
N ALA A 106 -1.80 2.54 9.26
CA ALA A 106 -3.04 2.57 10.02
C ALA A 106 -4.27 2.84 9.11
N ALA A 107 -4.16 3.80 8.19
CA ALA A 107 -5.22 4.08 7.21
C ALA A 107 -5.43 2.92 6.24
N GLY A 108 -4.35 2.27 5.78
CA GLY A 108 -4.43 1.12 4.86
C GLY A 108 -5.08 -0.10 5.53
N LEU A 109 -4.68 -0.40 6.77
CA LEU A 109 -5.28 -1.48 7.55
C LEU A 109 -6.75 -1.21 7.85
N ALA A 110 -7.11 0.04 8.21
CA ALA A 110 -8.50 0.41 8.45
C ALA A 110 -9.38 0.22 7.20
N GLN A 111 -8.87 0.54 6.01
CA GLN A 111 -9.57 0.31 4.74
C GLN A 111 -9.66 -1.16 4.36
N TRP A 112 -8.67 -1.96 4.74
CA TRP A 112 -8.62 -3.39 4.45
C TRP A 112 -9.58 -4.21 5.32
N VAL A 113 -9.82 -3.79 6.56
CA VAL A 113 -10.70 -4.50 7.51
C VAL A 113 -12.14 -3.97 7.56
N ASP A 114 -12.46 -2.90 6.84
CA ASP A 114 -13.83 -2.35 6.72
C ASP A 114 -14.63 -3.11 5.64
#